data_AF-A0A815HRC6-F1
#
_entry.id   AF-A0A815HRC6-F1
#
_cell.length_a   1.000
_cell.length_b   1.000
_cell.length_c   1.000
_cell.angle_alpha   90.00
_cell.angle_beta   90.00
_cell.angle_gamma   90.00
#
_symmetry.space_group_name_H-M   'P 1'
#
loop_
_entity.id
_entity.type
_entity.pdbx_description
1 polymer ?
#
loop_
_entity_poly.entity_id
_entity_poly.type
_entity_poly.pdbx_seq_one_letter_code
_entity_poly.pdbx_strand_id
1 'polypeptide(L)'
;MLFFNLIYLTIGISLVLMFMKEGVYMPSTPALCLTHQMVDRGVWYGAVFTMIWLCIERHILIFCSNWIRTARGQWVFHYIPLAIFSLYAPCFYFYMIFIYPCEHIYDYHVTLCGGPWYSCSLSASFRLYLTFGHNFMPFPIIFIVSSSFLLRVLIQKHRLKRGNMWKKNRKMILQFVFISTTYISFALPFTMVNITRRVNGYDVDPNVRTLFDRMANVPAIVLPYATAITLPHVKQKLKMLIWWKRTRTAINPLS
;
A
#
# COMPACT_ATOMS: atom_id res chain seq x y z
N MET A 1 -6.90 1.27 1.83
CA MET A 1 -5.49 1.68 2.02
C MET A 1 -5.02 1.59 3.47
N LEU A 2 -5.53 2.42 4.40
CA LEU A 2 -5.12 2.38 5.82
C LEU A 2 -5.25 0.97 6.42
N PHE A 3 -6.35 0.30 6.13
CA PHE A 3 -6.59 -1.09 6.53
C PHE A 3 -5.51 -2.05 6.01
N PHE A 4 -5.16 -1.99 4.72
CA PHE A 4 -4.07 -2.81 4.16
C PHE A 4 -2.73 -2.52 4.83
N ASN A 5 -2.38 -1.25 5.01
CA ASN A 5 -1.13 -0.89 5.68
C ASN A 5 -1.11 -1.36 7.14
N LEU A 6 -2.25 -1.32 7.84
CA LEU A 6 -2.36 -1.83 9.20
C LEU A 6 -2.13 -3.35 9.25
N ILE A 7 -2.77 -4.11 8.36
CA ILE A 7 -2.55 -5.57 8.26
C ILE A 7 -1.10 -5.86 7.91
N TYR A 8 -0.54 -5.15 6.93
CA TYR A 8 0.84 -5.34 6.49
C TYR A 8 1.84 -5.04 7.61
N LEU A 9 1.63 -3.95 8.36
CA LEU A 9 2.48 -3.56 9.47
C LEU A 9 2.37 -4.54 10.66
N THR A 10 1.16 -4.98 10.99
CA THR A 10 0.92 -5.83 12.16
C THR A 10 1.32 -7.28 11.92
N ILE A 11 1.08 -7.81 10.73
CA ILE A 11 1.35 -9.21 10.40
C ILE A 11 2.65 -9.31 9.58
N GLY A 12 2.71 -8.65 8.42
CA GLY A 12 3.84 -8.78 7.49
C GLY A 12 5.17 -8.36 8.11
N ILE A 13 5.26 -7.11 8.58
CA ILE A 13 6.51 -6.60 9.19
C ILE A 13 6.88 -7.39 10.44
N SER A 14 5.92 -7.76 11.29
CA SER A 14 6.18 -8.58 12.49
C SER A 14 6.79 -9.94 12.13
N LEU A 15 6.28 -10.60 11.09
CA LEU A 15 6.82 -11.89 10.62
C LEU A 15 8.22 -11.74 10.02
N VAL A 16 8.47 -10.66 9.27
CA VAL A 16 9.82 -10.35 8.79
C VAL A 16 10.78 -10.10 9.94
N LEU A 17 10.39 -9.31 10.95
CA LEU A 17 11.22 -9.04 12.12
C LEU A 17 11.52 -10.29 12.95
N MET A 18 10.53 -11.18 13.09
CA MET A 18 10.72 -12.47 13.75
C MET A 18 11.73 -13.33 12.98
N PHE A 19 11.59 -13.45 11.66
CA PHE A 19 12.54 -14.17 10.82
C PHE A 19 13.95 -13.56 10.91
N MET A 20 14.06 -12.23 10.93
CA MET A 20 15.34 -11.53 11.06
C MET A 20 16.03 -11.79 12.41
N LYS A 21 15.25 -12.04 13.47
CA LYS A 21 15.77 -12.34 14.80
C LYS A 21 16.24 -13.78 14.92
N GLU A 22 15.45 -14.73 14.41
CA GLU A 22 15.68 -16.17 14.63
C GLU A 22 16.40 -16.86 13.45
N GLY A 23 16.41 -16.26 12.26
CA GLY A 23 16.92 -16.87 11.03
C GLY A 23 16.03 -18.00 10.47
N VAL A 24 14.88 -18.25 11.08
CA VAL A 24 13.91 -19.28 10.69
C VAL A 24 12.49 -18.84 11.07
N TYR A 25 11.48 -19.29 10.31
CA TYR A 25 10.08 -19.04 10.66
C TYR A 25 9.65 -19.91 11.85
N MET A 26 9.16 -19.30 12.93
CA MET A 26 8.63 -20.02 14.09
C MET A 26 7.15 -19.68 14.35
N PRO A 27 6.24 -20.67 14.45
CA PRO A 27 6.48 -22.10 14.22
C PRO A 27 6.68 -22.41 12.73
N SER A 28 7.54 -23.39 12.42
CA SER A 28 7.84 -23.85 11.06
C SER A 28 6.67 -24.60 10.44
N THR A 29 5.60 -23.88 10.13
CA THR A 29 4.33 -24.43 9.64
C THR A 29 4.00 -23.87 8.26
N PRO A 30 3.44 -24.70 7.35
CA PRO A 30 2.96 -24.23 6.05
C PRO A 30 1.97 -23.06 6.15
N ALA A 31 1.07 -23.10 7.14
CA ALA A 31 0.08 -22.05 7.36
C ALA A 31 0.71 -20.67 7.61
N LEU A 32 1.81 -20.61 8.36
CA LEU A 32 2.52 -19.36 8.62
C LEU A 32 3.16 -18.81 7.34
N CYS A 33 3.79 -19.68 6.54
CA CYS A 33 4.38 -19.31 5.25
C CYS A 33 3.32 -18.80 4.27
N LEU A 34 2.20 -19.51 4.11
CA LEU A 34 1.11 -19.12 3.22
C LEU A 34 0.47 -17.80 3.67
N THR A 35 0.27 -17.62 4.98
CA THR A 35 -0.22 -16.36 5.54
C THR A 35 0.74 -15.22 5.26
N HIS A 36 2.05 -15.44 5.46
CA HIS A 36 3.06 -14.44 5.18
C HIS A 36 3.07 -14.07 3.70
N GLN A 37 3.00 -15.03 2.79
CA GLN A 37 2.92 -14.77 1.35
C GLN A 37 1.65 -14.01 0.96
N MET A 38 0.51 -14.33 1.58
CA MET A 38 -0.76 -13.64 1.34
C MET A 38 -0.71 -12.17 1.81
N VAL A 39 -0.06 -11.90 2.94
CA VAL A 39 0.16 -10.52 3.41
C VAL A 39 1.19 -9.81 2.54
N ASP A 40 2.30 -10.47 2.22
CA ASP A 40 3.38 -9.90 1.42
C ASP A 40 2.91 -9.50 0.02
N ARG A 41 2.11 -10.36 -0.63
CA ARG A 41 1.65 -10.13 -2.00
C ARG A 41 0.24 -9.57 -2.01
N GLY A 42 -0.75 -10.32 -1.53
CA GLY A 42 -2.16 -9.94 -1.60
C GLY A 42 -2.46 -8.59 -0.96
N VAL A 43 -2.05 -8.39 0.30
CA VAL A 43 -2.30 -7.15 1.04
C VAL A 43 -1.47 -5.99 0.50
N TRP A 44 -0.19 -6.20 0.17
CA TRP A 44 0.68 -5.15 -0.36
C TRP A 44 0.22 -4.63 -1.72
N TYR A 45 -0.01 -5.52 -2.71
CA TYR A 45 -0.53 -5.08 -4.01
C TYR A 45 -1.95 -4.54 -3.86
N GLY A 46 -2.78 -5.08 -2.96
CA GLY A 46 -4.08 -4.49 -2.61
C GLY A 46 -3.96 -3.02 -2.17
N ALA A 47 -2.96 -2.69 -1.34
CA ALA A 47 -2.67 -1.31 -0.97
C ALA A 47 -2.26 -0.45 -2.18
N VAL A 48 -1.40 -0.98 -3.06
CA VAL A 48 -0.92 -0.28 -4.27
C VAL A 48 -2.05 -0.03 -5.27
N PHE A 49 -2.88 -1.02 -5.58
CA PHE A 49 -4.04 -0.86 -6.47
C PHE A 49 -5.07 0.10 -5.87
N THR A 50 -5.32 0.02 -4.56
CA THR A 50 -6.16 1.01 -3.88
C THR A 50 -5.56 2.42 -3.99
N MET A 51 -4.24 2.56 -3.92
CA MET A 51 -3.58 3.86 -4.11
C MET A 51 -3.87 4.43 -5.48
N ILE A 52 -3.70 3.64 -6.56
CA ILE A 52 -4.05 4.05 -7.93
C ILE A 52 -5.48 4.58 -8.00
N TRP A 53 -6.43 3.83 -7.43
CA TRP A 53 -7.83 4.27 -7.46
C TRP A 53 -8.03 5.57 -6.67
N LEU A 54 -7.46 5.69 -5.47
CA LEU A 54 -7.53 6.93 -4.69
C LEU A 54 -6.92 8.13 -5.43
N CYS A 55 -5.91 7.92 -6.27
CA CYS A 55 -5.37 8.94 -7.17
C CYS A 55 -6.44 9.44 -8.15
N ILE A 56 -7.09 8.50 -8.82
CA ILE A 56 -8.11 8.77 -9.85
C ILE A 56 -9.35 9.40 -9.22
N GLU A 57 -9.83 8.82 -8.12
CA GLU A 57 -11.00 9.27 -7.37
C GLU A 57 -10.87 10.73 -6.92
N ARG A 58 -9.70 11.12 -6.38
CA ARG A 58 -9.43 12.51 -5.99
C ARG A 58 -9.52 13.48 -7.16
N HIS A 59 -9.05 13.05 -8.33
CA HIS A 59 -9.16 13.82 -9.56
C HIS A 59 -10.63 14.02 -9.96
N ILE A 60 -11.45 12.96 -9.88
CA ILE A 60 -12.90 13.02 -10.16
C ILE A 60 -13.60 13.92 -9.14
N LEU A 61 -13.33 13.78 -7.84
CA LEU A 61 -13.96 14.58 -6.78
C LEU A 61 -13.70 16.07 -6.92
N ILE A 62 -12.49 16.46 -7.33
CA ILE A 62 -12.10 17.87 -7.43
C ILE A 62 -12.54 18.49 -8.75
N PHE A 63 -12.40 17.79 -9.88
CA PHE A 63 -12.65 18.38 -11.21
C PHE A 63 -14.01 17.99 -11.81
N CYS A 64 -14.61 16.89 -11.36
CA CYS A 64 -15.86 16.33 -11.88
C CYS A 64 -16.88 16.14 -10.75
N SER A 65 -16.99 17.08 -9.81
CA SER A 65 -17.87 16.97 -8.64
C SER A 65 -19.34 16.68 -8.98
N ASN A 66 -19.81 17.13 -10.15
CA ASN A 66 -21.15 16.84 -10.65
C ASN A 66 -21.42 15.35 -10.87
N TRP A 67 -20.40 14.55 -11.18
CA TRP A 67 -20.54 13.10 -11.41
C TRP A 67 -20.84 12.33 -10.12
N ILE A 68 -20.45 12.87 -8.97
CA ILE A 68 -20.60 12.24 -7.65
C ILE A 68 -21.78 12.86 -6.88
N ARG A 69 -22.51 13.80 -7.51
CA ARG A 69 -23.63 14.51 -6.86
C ARG A 69 -24.83 13.62 -6.60
N THR A 70 -25.09 12.63 -7.46
CA THR A 70 -26.23 11.71 -7.32
C THR A 70 -25.81 10.41 -6.65
N ALA A 71 -26.73 9.74 -5.95
CA ALA A 71 -26.46 8.44 -5.31
C ALA A 71 -25.95 7.39 -6.32
N ARG A 72 -26.56 7.34 -7.52
CA ARG A 72 -26.10 6.47 -8.61
C ARG A 72 -24.66 6.82 -9.03
N GLY A 73 -24.35 8.11 -9.14
CA GLY A 73 -22.99 8.58 -9.43
C GLY A 73 -21.97 8.17 -8.37
N GLN A 74 -22.33 8.24 -7.09
CA GLN A 74 -21.48 7.77 -5.98
C GLN A 74 -21.20 6.27 -6.08
N TRP A 75 -22.21 5.45 -6.36
CA TRP A 75 -21.99 4.01 -6.55
C TRP A 75 -21.03 3.71 -7.69
N VAL A 76 -21.25 4.32 -8.85
CA VAL A 76 -20.47 4.04 -10.07
C VAL A 76 -19.03 4.61 -9.99
N PHE A 77 -18.85 5.82 -9.47
CA PHE A 77 -17.57 6.53 -9.51
C PHE A 77 -16.81 6.55 -8.19
N HIS A 78 -17.36 5.99 -7.11
CA HIS A 78 -16.67 5.93 -5.81
C HIS A 78 -16.66 4.51 -5.26
N TYR A 79 -17.82 3.93 -4.96
CA TYR A 79 -17.88 2.65 -4.22
C TYR A 79 -17.47 1.43 -5.06
N ILE A 80 -18.03 1.26 -6.26
CA ILE A 80 -17.76 0.09 -7.10
C ILE A 80 -16.28 -0.02 -7.47
N PRO A 81 -15.62 1.01 -8.01
CA PRO A 81 -14.24 0.83 -8.43
C PRO A 81 -13.30 0.78 -7.21
N LEU A 82 -13.62 1.45 -6.10
CA LEU A 82 -12.87 1.26 -4.86
C LEU A 82 -12.92 -0.20 -4.39
N ALA A 83 -14.10 -0.84 -4.45
CA ALA A 83 -14.23 -2.26 -4.11
C ALA A 83 -13.45 -3.15 -5.07
N ILE A 84 -13.54 -2.92 -6.39
CA ILE A 84 -12.81 -3.68 -7.41
C ILE A 84 -11.30 -3.56 -7.17
N PHE A 85 -10.74 -2.35 -7.08
CA PHE A 85 -9.30 -2.14 -6.89
C PHE A 85 -8.81 -2.64 -5.52
N SER A 86 -9.65 -2.61 -4.49
CA SER A 86 -9.29 -3.11 -3.16
C SER A 86 -9.32 -4.64 -3.09
N LEU A 87 -10.30 -5.30 -3.72
CA LEU A 87 -10.49 -6.75 -3.63
C LEU A 87 -9.72 -7.52 -4.71
N TYR A 88 -9.45 -6.89 -5.85
CA TYR A 88 -8.81 -7.55 -6.99
C TYR A 88 -7.52 -8.29 -6.62
N ALA A 89 -6.54 -7.58 -6.06
CA ALA A 89 -5.24 -8.18 -5.74
C ALA A 89 -5.32 -9.22 -4.61
N PRO A 90 -5.99 -8.95 -3.46
CA PRO A 90 -6.19 -9.97 -2.43
C PRO A 90 -6.87 -11.23 -2.95
N CYS A 91 -7.98 -11.12 -3.70
CA CYS A 91 -8.67 -12.29 -4.24
C CYS A 91 -7.81 -13.05 -5.25
N PHE A 92 -7.09 -12.34 -6.11
CA PHE A 92 -6.16 -12.94 -7.07
C PHE A 92 -5.07 -13.74 -6.35
N TYR A 93 -4.37 -13.13 -5.38
CA TYR A 93 -3.29 -13.80 -4.65
C TYR A 93 -3.81 -14.89 -3.72
N PHE A 94 -5.02 -14.77 -3.18
CA PHE A 94 -5.66 -15.85 -2.44
C PHE A 94 -5.83 -17.09 -3.31
N TYR A 95 -6.38 -16.92 -4.52
CA TYR A 95 -6.50 -18.03 -5.47
C TYR A 95 -5.12 -18.62 -5.83
N MET A 96 -4.16 -17.77 -6.18
CA MET A 96 -2.82 -18.23 -6.57
C MET A 96 -2.09 -18.96 -5.44
N ILE A 97 -2.25 -18.54 -4.18
CA ILE A 97 -1.50 -19.09 -3.04
C ILE A 97 -2.16 -20.33 -2.45
N PHE A 98 -3.50 -20.34 -2.33
CA PHE A 98 -4.22 -21.40 -1.61
C PHE A 98 -4.91 -22.44 -2.51
N ILE A 99 -5.24 -22.08 -3.75
CA ILE A 99 -6.09 -22.92 -4.62
C ILE A 99 -5.31 -23.45 -5.82
N TYR A 100 -4.38 -22.67 -6.36
CA TYR A 100 -3.65 -23.04 -7.57
C TYR A 100 -2.78 -24.28 -7.35
N PRO A 101 -2.89 -25.33 -8.20
CA PRO A 101 -2.22 -26.61 -7.97
C PRO A 101 -0.72 -26.49 -8.27
N CYS A 102 0.08 -26.17 -7.26
CA CYS A 102 1.51 -26.50 -7.22
C CYS A 102 1.85 -27.26 -5.93
N GLU A 103 2.77 -28.21 -6.03
CA GLU A 103 3.41 -28.84 -4.88
C GLU A 103 4.27 -27.82 -4.12
N HIS A 104 3.95 -27.62 -2.84
CA HIS A 104 4.64 -26.65 -2.00
C HIS A 104 5.81 -27.31 -1.26
N ILE A 105 7.04 -26.84 -1.53
CA ILE A 105 8.24 -27.26 -0.80
C ILE A 105 8.71 -26.10 0.07
N TYR A 106 8.30 -26.02 1.33
CA TYR A 106 8.66 -24.87 2.17
C TYR A 106 10.09 -24.96 2.69
N ASP A 107 10.90 -23.96 2.39
CA ASP A 107 12.19 -23.75 3.06
C ASP A 107 12.04 -22.67 4.13
N TYR A 108 12.02 -23.07 5.40
CA TYR A 108 11.80 -22.17 6.53
C TYR A 108 13.00 -21.27 6.86
N HIS A 109 14.17 -21.49 6.24
CA HIS A 109 15.40 -20.73 6.47
C HIS A 109 15.61 -19.57 5.50
N VAL A 110 14.68 -19.37 4.57
CA VAL A 110 14.72 -18.28 3.59
C VAL A 110 13.47 -17.40 3.71
N THR A 111 13.60 -16.12 3.38
CA THR A 111 12.47 -15.17 3.46
C THR A 111 11.31 -15.61 2.57
N LEU A 112 10.08 -15.39 3.06
CA LEU A 112 8.84 -15.82 2.39
C LEU A 112 8.80 -17.33 2.08
N CYS A 113 9.57 -18.12 2.82
CA CYS A 113 9.68 -19.56 2.71
C CYS A 113 10.02 -20.09 1.30
N GLY A 114 10.90 -19.38 0.57
CA GLY A 114 11.43 -19.81 -0.75
C GLY A 114 10.80 -19.09 -1.94
N GLY A 115 9.90 -18.13 -1.69
CA GLY A 115 9.28 -17.29 -2.71
C GLY A 115 7.91 -17.80 -3.17
N PRO A 116 7.33 -17.18 -4.22
CA PRO A 116 5.97 -17.48 -4.64
C PRO A 116 5.88 -18.87 -5.29
N TRP A 117 5.38 -19.84 -4.53
CA TRP A 117 5.24 -21.24 -4.97
C TRP A 117 4.24 -21.44 -6.08
N TYR A 118 3.37 -20.48 -6.37
CA TYR A 118 2.51 -20.57 -7.54
C TYR A 118 3.28 -20.49 -8.87
N SER A 119 4.62 -20.37 -8.87
CA SER A 119 5.46 -20.23 -10.07
C SER A 119 5.68 -21.52 -10.88
N CYS A 120 5.43 -22.70 -10.29
CA CYS A 120 5.91 -23.99 -10.79
C CYS A 120 5.37 -24.37 -12.17
N SER A 121 4.09 -24.09 -12.41
CA SER A 121 3.35 -24.51 -13.61
C SER A 121 2.81 -23.32 -14.43
N LEU A 122 3.23 -22.10 -14.09
CA LEU A 122 2.78 -20.93 -14.82
C LEU A 122 3.35 -20.87 -16.24
N SER A 123 2.52 -20.46 -17.19
CA SER A 123 3.00 -20.13 -18.54
C SER A 123 3.93 -18.91 -18.50
N ALA A 124 4.83 -18.80 -19.48
CA ALA A 124 5.71 -17.63 -19.60
C ALA A 124 4.92 -16.32 -19.69
N SER A 125 3.80 -16.32 -20.43
CA SER A 125 2.92 -15.17 -20.56
C SER A 125 2.30 -14.74 -19.23
N PHE A 126 1.88 -15.70 -18.40
CA PHE A 126 1.32 -15.37 -17.08
C PHE A 126 2.39 -14.83 -16.12
N ARG A 127 3.62 -15.35 -16.18
CA ARG A 127 4.75 -14.77 -15.43
C ARG A 127 5.02 -13.32 -15.85
N LEU A 128 5.02 -13.04 -17.15
CA LEU A 128 5.15 -11.67 -17.66
C LEU A 128 4.00 -10.79 -17.19
N TYR A 129 2.77 -11.31 -17.19
CA TYR A 129 1.61 -10.59 -16.65
C TYR A 129 1.81 -10.19 -15.19
N LEU A 130 2.30 -11.09 -14.33
CA LEU A 130 2.56 -10.77 -12.92
C LEU A 130 3.71 -9.76 -12.76
N THR A 131 4.79 -9.93 -13.52
CA THR A 131 5.95 -9.03 -13.46
C THR A 131 5.57 -7.64 -13.97
N PHE A 132 4.90 -7.53 -15.11
CA PHE A 132 4.58 -6.22 -15.66
C PHE A 132 3.29 -5.64 -15.09
N GLY A 133 2.22 -6.41 -15.02
CA GLY A 133 0.90 -5.95 -14.60
C GLY A 133 0.79 -5.65 -13.10
N HIS A 134 1.36 -6.49 -12.24
CA HIS A 134 1.27 -6.28 -10.78
C HIS A 134 2.48 -5.56 -10.21
N ASN A 135 3.70 -5.81 -10.72
CA ASN A 135 4.89 -5.11 -10.21
C ASN A 135 5.16 -3.80 -10.93
N PHE A 136 5.30 -3.79 -12.25
CA PHE A 136 5.81 -2.60 -12.95
C PHE A 136 4.76 -1.51 -13.20
N MET A 137 3.61 -1.89 -13.78
CA MET A 137 2.56 -1.00 -14.30
C MET A 137 1.94 -0.07 -13.25
N PRO A 138 1.77 -0.45 -11.97
CA PRO A 138 1.22 0.46 -10.97
C PRO A 138 1.99 1.78 -10.81
N PHE A 139 3.33 1.73 -10.85
CA PHE A 139 4.17 2.90 -10.61
C PHE A 139 4.05 4.02 -11.66
N PRO A 140 4.15 3.75 -12.97
CA PRO A 140 3.94 4.78 -13.98
C PRO A 140 2.51 5.32 -13.94
N ILE A 141 1.50 4.49 -13.64
CA ILE A 141 0.11 4.98 -13.49
C ILE A 141 0.01 5.94 -12.31
N ILE A 142 0.54 5.57 -11.13
CA ILE A 142 0.57 6.45 -9.96
C ILE A 142 1.28 7.75 -10.32
N PHE A 143 2.44 7.68 -10.98
CA PHE A 143 3.21 8.86 -11.37
C PHE A 143 2.44 9.78 -12.32
N ILE A 144 1.84 9.23 -13.39
CA ILE A 144 1.10 10.00 -14.41
C ILE A 144 -0.15 10.64 -13.79
N VAL A 145 -0.95 9.87 -13.05
CA VAL A 145 -2.17 10.40 -12.43
C VAL A 145 -1.82 11.45 -11.38
N SER A 146 -0.76 11.23 -10.59
CA SER A 146 -0.34 12.18 -9.57
C SER A 146 0.20 13.48 -10.14
N SER A 147 0.99 13.39 -11.20
CA SER A 147 1.53 14.55 -11.92
C SER A 147 0.42 15.33 -12.61
N SER A 148 -0.51 14.65 -13.28
CA SER A 148 -1.69 15.26 -13.91
C SER A 148 -2.57 15.99 -12.88
N PHE A 149 -2.82 15.36 -11.74
CA PHE A 149 -3.55 15.97 -10.63
C PHE A 149 -2.86 17.24 -10.12
N LEU A 150 -1.56 17.17 -9.84
CA LEU A 150 -0.77 18.31 -9.37
C LEU A 150 -0.79 19.46 -10.37
N LEU A 151 -0.52 19.18 -11.65
CA LEU A 151 -0.52 20.16 -12.72
C LEU A 151 -1.87 20.88 -12.83
N ARG A 152 -2.97 20.12 -12.82
CA ARG A 152 -4.32 20.72 -12.89
C ARG A 152 -4.63 21.59 -11.68
N VAL A 153 -4.22 21.19 -10.47
CA VAL A 153 -4.44 22.05 -9.30
C VAL A 153 -3.61 23.34 -9.39
N LEU A 154 -2.36 23.27 -9.89
CA LEU A 154 -1.54 24.45 -10.09
C LEU A 154 -2.17 25.41 -11.11
N ILE A 155 -2.67 24.89 -12.23
CA ILE A 155 -3.38 25.70 -13.24
C ILE A 155 -4.65 26.31 -12.67
N GLN A 156 -5.43 25.54 -11.91
CA GLN A 156 -6.71 26.01 -11.35
C GLN A 156 -6.58 26.81 -10.05
N LYS A 157 -5.36 27.02 -9.54
CA LYS A 157 -5.07 27.81 -8.33
C LYS A 157 -5.76 29.18 -8.35
N HIS A 158 -5.79 29.84 -9.51
CA HIS A 158 -6.44 31.15 -9.67
C HIS A 158 -7.97 31.09 -9.56
N ARG A 159 -8.61 30.01 -10.02
CA ARG A 159 -10.08 29.82 -9.94
C ARG A 159 -10.53 29.34 -8.55
N LEU A 160 -9.66 28.65 -7.82
CA LEU A 160 -9.91 28.11 -6.48
C LEU A 160 -9.67 29.12 -5.33
N LYS A 161 -9.54 30.42 -5.62
CA LYS A 161 -9.23 31.52 -4.67
C LYS A 161 -10.25 31.74 -3.53
N ARG A 162 -11.29 30.89 -3.38
CA ARG A 162 -12.05 30.80 -2.11
C ARG A 162 -11.13 30.26 -1.02
N GLY A 163 -10.54 31.16 -0.23
CA GLY A 163 -9.39 30.91 0.64
C GLY A 163 -9.51 29.71 1.61
N ASN A 164 -10.73 29.33 2.01
CA ASN A 164 -10.93 28.19 2.90
C ASN A 164 -10.80 26.83 2.19
N MET A 165 -11.25 26.70 0.94
CA MET A 165 -11.12 25.46 0.18
C MET A 165 -9.67 25.21 -0.25
N TRP A 166 -8.92 26.27 -0.57
CA TRP A 166 -7.52 26.16 -0.94
C TRP A 166 -6.64 25.57 0.18
N LYS A 167 -6.83 26.01 1.43
CA LYS A 167 -6.07 25.47 2.58
C LYS A 167 -6.31 23.98 2.78
N LYS A 168 -7.56 23.52 2.60
CA LYS A 168 -7.93 22.10 2.69
C LYS A 168 -7.31 21.29 1.54
N ASN A 169 -7.42 21.78 0.31
CA ASN A 169 -6.90 21.09 -0.88
C ASN A 169 -5.36 21.02 -0.86
N ARG A 170 -4.65 22.08 -0.42
CA ARG A 170 -3.19 22.09 -0.31
C ARG A 170 -2.66 20.97 0.57
N LYS A 171 -3.27 20.74 1.75
CA LYS A 171 -2.83 19.66 2.66
C LYS A 171 -3.04 18.29 2.04
N MET A 172 -4.18 18.09 1.38
CA MET A 172 -4.49 16.83 0.69
C MET A 172 -3.51 16.56 -0.46
N ILE A 173 -3.12 17.59 -1.22
CA ILE A 173 -2.14 17.48 -2.30
C ILE A 173 -0.75 17.14 -1.76
N LEU A 174 -0.29 17.85 -0.72
CA LEU A 174 1.02 17.58 -0.11
C LEU A 174 1.10 16.14 0.41
N GLN A 175 0.06 15.68 1.10
CA GLN A 175 -0.03 14.30 1.55
C GLN A 175 0.07 13.31 0.39
N PHE A 176 -0.62 13.61 -0.70
CA PHE A 176 -0.71 12.72 -1.83
C PHE A 176 0.60 12.65 -2.63
N VAL A 177 1.22 13.81 -2.90
CA VAL A 177 2.55 13.90 -3.50
C VAL A 177 3.54 13.12 -2.65
N PHE A 178 3.56 13.36 -1.34
CA PHE A 178 4.41 12.63 -0.40
C PHE A 178 4.23 11.11 -0.48
N ILE A 179 2.98 10.63 -0.50
CA ILE A 179 2.69 9.20 -0.65
C ILE A 179 3.20 8.67 -1.99
N SER A 180 2.90 9.35 -3.10
CA SER A 180 3.30 8.92 -4.43
C SER A 180 4.83 8.85 -4.59
N THR A 181 5.55 9.86 -4.09
CA THR A 181 7.01 9.90 -4.09
C THR A 181 7.57 8.77 -3.24
N THR A 182 6.97 8.48 -2.07
CA THR A 182 7.42 7.38 -1.21
C THR A 182 7.32 6.03 -1.94
N TYR A 183 6.21 5.73 -2.61
CA TYR A 183 6.09 4.48 -3.39
C TYR A 183 7.10 4.42 -4.53
N ILE A 184 7.28 5.50 -5.29
CA ILE A 184 8.21 5.53 -6.42
C ILE A 184 9.65 5.38 -5.93
N SER A 185 10.08 6.14 -4.93
CA SER A 185 11.46 6.10 -4.44
C SER A 185 11.86 4.77 -3.83
N PHE A 186 10.94 4.09 -3.13
CA PHE A 186 11.28 2.90 -2.36
C PHE A 186 10.89 1.58 -3.03
N ALA A 187 9.81 1.52 -3.81
CA ALA A 187 9.34 0.27 -4.43
C ALA A 187 9.78 0.10 -5.90
N LEU A 188 10.04 1.20 -6.62
CA LEU A 188 10.54 1.12 -8.00
C LEU A 188 11.93 0.44 -8.09
N PRO A 189 12.92 0.75 -7.23
CA PRO A 189 14.23 0.11 -7.30
C PRO A 189 14.16 -1.42 -7.16
N PHE A 190 13.38 -1.90 -6.20
CA PHE A 190 13.13 -3.34 -6.02
C PHE A 190 12.50 -3.97 -7.27
N THR A 191 11.54 -3.27 -7.89
CA THR A 191 10.91 -3.74 -9.12
C THR A 191 11.90 -3.81 -10.28
N MET A 192 12.78 -2.81 -10.41
CA MET A 192 13.84 -2.80 -11.42
C MET A 192 14.80 -3.98 -11.25
N VAL A 193 15.26 -4.26 -10.02
CA VAL A 193 16.12 -5.43 -9.72
C VAL A 193 15.43 -6.75 -10.09
N ASN A 194 14.13 -6.88 -9.81
CA ASN A 194 13.38 -8.08 -10.18
C ASN A 194 13.24 -8.23 -11.70
N ILE A 195 13.05 -7.14 -12.44
CA ILE A 195 12.95 -7.16 -13.90
C ILE A 195 14.32 -7.50 -14.52
N THR A 196 15.41 -6.87 -14.09
CA THR A 196 16.74 -7.14 -14.65
C THR A 196 17.15 -8.59 -14.45
N ARG A 197 16.88 -9.18 -13.28
CA ARG A 197 17.12 -10.61 -13.03
C ARG A 197 16.31 -11.50 -13.99
N ARG A 198 15.05 -11.14 -14.27
CA ARG A 198 14.16 -11.94 -15.12
C ARG A 198 14.49 -11.84 -16.60
N VAL A 199 14.90 -10.66 -17.07
CA VAL A 199 15.18 -10.43 -18.50
C VAL A 199 16.60 -10.83 -18.87
N ASN A 200 17.59 -10.45 -18.06
CA ASN A 200 19.00 -10.62 -18.39
C ASN A 200 19.66 -11.81 -17.70
N GLY A 201 18.97 -12.46 -16.76
CA GLY A 201 19.57 -13.51 -15.90
C GLY A 201 20.64 -12.98 -14.94
N TYR A 202 20.85 -11.66 -14.88
CA TYR A 202 21.84 -11.04 -14.01
C TYR A 202 21.38 -11.13 -12.55
N ASP A 203 22.06 -11.94 -11.75
CA ASP A 203 21.79 -12.02 -10.32
C ASP A 203 22.51 -10.88 -9.61
N VAL A 204 21.72 -9.95 -9.11
CA VAL A 204 22.22 -8.88 -8.24
C VAL A 204 22.63 -9.48 -6.90
N ASP A 205 23.69 -8.95 -6.31
CA ASP A 205 24.16 -9.36 -4.99
C ASP A 205 22.99 -9.58 -3.99
N PRO A 206 22.93 -10.73 -3.29
CA PRO A 206 21.82 -11.06 -2.41
C PRO A 206 21.56 -10.02 -1.30
N ASN A 207 22.61 -9.34 -0.81
CA ASN A 207 22.47 -8.29 0.21
C ASN A 207 21.81 -7.04 -0.37
N VAL A 208 22.22 -6.65 -1.58
CA VAL A 208 21.62 -5.52 -2.30
C VAL A 208 20.14 -5.79 -2.59
N ARG A 209 19.81 -7.01 -3.04
CA ARG A 209 18.42 -7.43 -3.26
C ARG A 209 17.61 -7.35 -1.97
N THR A 210 18.15 -7.88 -0.88
CA THR A 210 17.51 -7.87 0.44
C THR A 210 17.31 -6.44 0.96
N LEU A 211 18.27 -5.55 0.72
CA LEU A 211 18.14 -4.13 1.05
C LEU A 211 16.96 -3.49 0.30
N PHE A 212 16.86 -3.69 -1.02
CA PHE A 212 15.76 -3.12 -1.80
C PHE A 212 14.40 -3.70 -1.44
N ASP A 213 14.33 -4.99 -1.13
CA ASP A 213 13.13 -5.66 -0.63
C ASP A 213 12.66 -5.01 0.69
N ARG A 214 13.56 -4.79 1.64
CA ARG A 214 13.26 -4.08 2.89
C ARG A 214 12.86 -2.62 2.66
N MET A 215 13.51 -1.93 1.72
CA MET A 215 13.16 -0.56 1.35
C MET A 215 11.73 -0.49 0.80
N ALA A 216 11.29 -1.46 0.00
CA ALA A 216 9.93 -1.51 -0.54
C ALA A 216 8.82 -1.56 0.53
N ASN A 217 9.18 -1.85 1.79
CA ASN A 217 8.27 -1.86 2.94
C ASN A 217 8.11 -0.51 3.64
N VAL A 218 9.00 0.45 3.37
CA VAL A 218 8.97 1.81 3.94
C VAL A 218 7.63 2.52 3.71
N PRO A 219 6.99 2.47 2.52
CA PRO A 219 5.67 3.05 2.33
C PRO A 219 4.64 2.53 3.35
N ALA A 220 4.57 1.22 3.59
CA ALA A 220 3.59 0.64 4.51
C ALA A 220 3.75 1.19 5.94
N ILE A 221 4.99 1.48 6.36
CA ILE A 221 5.30 2.07 7.67
C ILE A 221 4.94 3.55 7.71
N VAL A 222 5.38 4.34 6.73
CA VAL A 222 5.28 5.80 6.74
C VAL A 222 3.85 6.29 6.53
N LEU A 223 3.07 5.58 5.71
CA LEU A 223 1.76 6.04 5.25
C LEU A 223 0.70 6.21 6.35
N PRO A 224 0.51 5.26 7.29
CA PRO A 224 -0.42 5.42 8.40
C PRO A 224 -0.16 6.71 9.21
N TYR A 225 1.11 7.07 9.44
CA TYR A 225 1.45 8.29 10.16
C TYR A 225 1.18 9.54 9.32
N ALA A 226 1.58 9.54 8.04
CA ALA A 226 1.35 10.66 7.13
C ALA A 226 -0.16 10.95 6.95
N THR A 227 -0.97 9.90 6.88
CA THR A 227 -2.44 10.01 6.83
C THR A 227 -3.04 10.48 8.16
N ALA A 228 -2.62 9.92 9.29
CA ALA A 228 -3.12 10.35 10.61
C ALA A 228 -2.86 11.84 10.90
N ILE A 229 -1.69 12.37 10.52
CA ILE A 229 -1.32 13.78 10.72
C ILE A 229 -2.20 14.73 9.89
N THR A 230 -2.70 14.26 8.74
CA THR A 230 -3.42 15.09 7.76
C THR A 230 -4.93 15.09 7.96
N LEU A 231 -5.50 14.13 8.70
CA LEU A 231 -6.91 14.07 9.07
C LEU A 231 -7.23 15.01 10.26
N PRO A 232 -7.94 16.13 10.05
CA PRO A 232 -8.20 17.11 11.11
C PRO A 232 -9.06 16.55 12.25
N HIS A 233 -10.04 15.70 11.93
CA HIS A 233 -10.90 15.06 12.93
C HIS A 233 -10.15 14.04 13.78
N VAL A 234 -9.22 13.28 13.20
CA VAL A 234 -8.38 12.34 13.94
C VAL A 234 -7.49 13.10 14.91
N LYS A 235 -6.88 14.22 14.47
CA LYS A 235 -6.09 15.09 15.34
C LYS A 235 -6.92 15.65 16.51
N GLN A 236 -8.16 16.06 16.27
CA GLN A 236 -9.07 16.52 17.33
C GLN A 236 -9.41 15.40 18.32
N LYS A 237 -9.80 14.22 17.82
CA LYS A 237 -10.10 13.05 18.68
C LYS A 237 -8.89 12.57 19.47
N LEU A 238 -7.71 12.53 18.85
CA LEU A 238 -6.48 12.12 19.51
C LEU A 238 -6.07 13.12 20.61
N LYS A 239 -6.23 14.43 20.37
CA LYS A 239 -6.07 15.44 21.41
C LYS A 239 -7.07 15.21 22.55
N MET A 240 -8.34 14.97 22.26
CA MET A 240 -9.31 14.67 23.32
C MET A 240 -8.89 13.45 24.14
N LEU A 241 -8.47 12.34 23.51
CA LEU A 241 -8.02 11.14 24.24
C LEU A 241 -6.79 11.40 25.12
N ILE A 242 -5.79 12.12 24.61
CA ILE A 242 -4.57 12.45 25.36
C ILE A 242 -4.88 13.41 26.51
N TRP A 243 -5.74 14.40 26.28
CA TRP A 243 -6.08 15.42 27.28
C TRP A 243 -7.12 14.95 28.29
N TRP A 244 -8.00 14.00 27.94
CA TRP A 244 -8.97 13.41 28.87
C TRP A 244 -8.30 12.55 29.95
N LYS A 245 -7.09 12.03 29.67
CA LYS A 245 -6.23 11.44 30.70
C LYS A 245 -5.63 12.47 31.67
N ARG A 246 -5.53 13.76 31.29
CA ARG A 246 -4.90 14.80 32.10
C ARG A 246 -5.85 15.44 33.13
N THR A 247 -7.17 15.26 33.00
CA THR A 247 -8.17 15.91 33.86
C THR A 247 -8.75 15.01 34.96
N ARG A 248 -8.28 13.76 35.12
CA ARG A 248 -8.85 12.79 36.09
C ARG A 248 -8.10 12.63 37.43
N THR A 249 -7.11 13.47 37.74
CA THR A 249 -6.39 13.42 39.03
C THR A 249 -6.22 14.81 39.65
N ALA A 250 -7.35 15.46 39.96
CA ALA A 250 -7.41 16.47 41.01
C ALA A 250 -8.41 15.98 42.06
N ILE A 251 -7.99 14.99 42.85
CA ILE A 251 -8.69 14.63 44.09
C ILE A 251 -8.17 15.64 45.11
N ASN A 252 -9.00 16.64 45.42
CA ASN A 252 -8.73 17.50 46.57
C ASN A 252 -8.85 16.63 47.83
N PRO A 253 -7.82 16.56 48.70
CA PRO A 253 -8.00 15.98 50.01
C PRO A 253 -9.02 16.82 50.78
N LEU A 254 -10.11 16.18 51.22
CA LEU A 254 -11.01 16.76 52.19
C LEU A 254 -10.26 16.87 53.51
N SER A 255 -10.37 18.08 54.08
CA SER A 255 -9.96 18.54 55.40
C SER A 255 -10.11 17.52 56.52
#